data_AF-A0A811S577-F1
#
_entry.id   AF-A0A811S577-F1
#
_cell.length_a   1.000
_cell.length_b   1.000
_cell.length_c   1.000
_cell.angle_alpha   90.00
_cell.angle_beta   90.00
_cell.angle_gamma   90.00
#
_symmetry.space_group_name_H-M   'P 1'
#
loop_
_entity.id
_entity.type
_entity.pdbx_description
1 polymer ?
#
loop_
_entity_poly.entity_id
_entity_poly.type
_entity_poly.pdbx_seq_one_letter_code
_entity_poly.pdbx_strand_id
1 'polypeptide(L)'
;MEAFTDRTHVWLWIREYEAYLYAREDGEGISFRANRGALHGAWALHRLVRDGTDYVLFHSASYGRYLTQIEDEDNECYYLVQCTYDSEQVSVLFQARRAEDGSDDIIISNRRFGDWCHDNEGTPMHWVVEAIPRRQLPPELPVPPDPIPPPPVVGGPIRRRRRGVQPQAPQAVLRRTILYVRADDQGNFNPLQWRMLLQFKGQSVFNLRRDLAAELGEANNVLSITLCAWAGSNGRLTPLVIDLPSNEKTMNIVVLTTGSPAAQELVYPNVDAA
;
A
#
# COMPACT_ATOMS: atom_id res chain seq x y z
N MET A 1 -23.25 8.18 -11.46
CA MET A 1 -22.80 7.33 -10.33
C MET A 1 -21.83 6.23 -10.79
N GLU A 2 -21.31 6.29 -12.03
CA GLU A 2 -20.39 5.29 -12.62
C GLU A 2 -18.96 5.33 -12.03
N ALA A 3 -18.55 6.44 -11.40
CA ALA A 3 -17.20 6.65 -10.86
C ALA A 3 -16.83 5.73 -9.68
N PHE A 4 -17.80 5.05 -9.05
CA PHE A 4 -17.60 4.22 -7.86
C PHE A 4 -17.81 2.72 -8.08
N THR A 5 -17.35 2.22 -9.21
CA THR A 5 -17.41 0.77 -9.48
C THR A 5 -16.42 0.04 -8.57
N ASP A 6 -16.88 -1.04 -7.91
CA ASP A 6 -16.04 -1.83 -7.02
C ASP A 6 -14.77 -2.36 -7.71
N ARG A 7 -13.66 -2.42 -6.97
CA ARG A 7 -12.31 -2.78 -7.45
C ARG A 7 -11.71 -1.84 -8.50
N THR A 8 -12.34 -0.70 -8.78
CA THR A 8 -11.75 0.34 -9.64
C THR A 8 -10.68 1.07 -8.87
N HIS A 9 -9.52 1.27 -9.50
CA HIS A 9 -8.46 2.08 -8.95
C HIS A 9 -8.71 3.55 -9.30
N VAL A 10 -8.47 4.45 -8.36
CA VAL A 10 -8.67 5.88 -8.52
C VAL A 10 -7.53 6.66 -7.90
N TRP A 11 -7.28 7.85 -8.42
CA TRP A 11 -6.63 8.92 -7.68
C TRP A 11 -7.69 9.75 -6.97
N LEU A 12 -7.38 10.16 -5.74
CA LEU A 12 -8.19 11.08 -4.96
C LEU A 12 -7.46 12.41 -4.92
N TRP A 13 -8.03 13.41 -5.59
CA TRP A 13 -7.51 14.77 -5.61
C TRP A 13 -8.36 15.66 -4.72
N ILE A 14 -7.73 16.40 -3.83
CA ILE A 14 -8.40 17.38 -2.97
C ILE A 14 -8.25 18.76 -3.60
N ARG A 15 -9.39 19.42 -3.85
CA ARG A 15 -9.43 20.67 -4.62
C ARG A 15 -8.73 21.80 -3.89
N GLU A 16 -8.95 21.90 -2.59
CA GLU A 16 -8.47 23.00 -1.75
C GLU A 16 -6.95 22.99 -1.53
N TYR A 17 -6.31 21.81 -1.61
CA TYR A 17 -4.85 21.70 -1.52
C TYR A 17 -4.17 21.46 -2.87
N GLU A 18 -4.94 21.38 -3.95
CA GLU A 18 -4.46 21.05 -5.30
C GLU A 18 -3.53 19.82 -5.29
N ALA A 19 -3.91 18.79 -4.53
CA ALA A 19 -3.02 17.67 -4.25
C ALA A 19 -3.73 16.33 -4.25
N TYR A 20 -2.98 15.27 -4.56
CA TYR A 20 -3.41 13.89 -4.52
C TYR A 20 -3.11 13.25 -3.17
N LEU A 21 -4.01 12.39 -2.71
CA LEU A 21 -3.86 11.59 -1.49
C LEU A 21 -2.91 10.41 -1.69
N TYR A 22 -1.87 10.33 -0.87
CA TYR A 22 -0.82 9.31 -0.95
C TYR A 22 -0.71 8.49 0.33
N ALA A 23 -0.70 7.17 0.18
CA ALA A 23 -0.23 6.22 1.17
C ALA A 23 1.30 6.31 1.30
N ARG A 24 1.82 6.75 2.45
CA ARG A 24 3.27 6.90 2.66
C ARG A 24 4.02 5.57 2.57
N GLU A 25 5.28 5.67 2.20
CA GLU A 25 6.23 4.55 2.07
C GLU A 25 6.46 3.79 3.38
N ASP A 26 6.25 4.44 4.53
CA ASP A 26 6.30 3.80 5.85
C ASP A 26 5.17 2.81 6.11
N GLY A 27 4.15 2.76 5.23
CA GLY A 27 3.02 1.84 5.33
C GLY A 27 1.97 2.23 6.36
N GLU A 28 2.04 3.43 6.95
CA GLU A 28 1.06 3.88 7.95
C GLU A 28 0.59 5.30 7.71
N GLY A 29 1.49 6.21 7.37
CA GLY A 29 1.15 7.60 7.21
C GLY A 29 0.38 7.88 5.92
N ILE A 30 -0.27 9.02 5.88
CA ILE A 30 -0.82 9.63 4.67
C ILE A 30 -0.05 10.92 4.36
N SER A 31 0.01 11.29 3.09
CA SER A 31 0.60 12.55 2.63
C SER A 31 -0.18 13.10 1.45
N PHE A 32 -0.01 14.39 1.18
CA PHE A 32 -0.56 15.05 -0.01
C PHE A 32 0.57 15.40 -0.97
N ARG A 33 0.39 15.12 -2.26
CA ARG A 33 1.41 15.42 -3.30
C ARG A 33 0.75 16.00 -4.55
N ALA A 34 1.39 16.97 -5.18
CA ALA A 34 0.86 17.59 -6.40
C ALA A 34 0.78 16.63 -7.61
N ASN A 35 1.61 15.58 -7.64
CA ASN A 35 1.69 14.64 -8.77
C ASN A 35 0.89 13.37 -8.50
N ARG A 36 0.28 12.77 -9.53
CA ARG A 36 -0.49 11.51 -9.44
C ARG A 36 0.31 10.21 -9.64
N GLY A 37 1.43 10.27 -10.36
CA GLY A 37 2.10 9.12 -11.01
C GLY A 37 2.88 8.14 -10.11
N ALA A 38 2.37 7.74 -8.95
CA ALA A 38 2.96 6.66 -8.17
C ALA A 38 1.90 5.69 -7.64
N LEU A 39 2.29 4.43 -7.44
CA LEU A 39 1.40 3.43 -6.84
C LEU A 39 0.90 3.83 -5.45
N HIS A 40 1.70 4.60 -4.70
CA HIS A 40 1.33 5.18 -3.42
C HIS A 40 0.14 6.14 -3.49
N GLY A 41 -0.15 6.74 -4.65
CA GLY A 41 -1.32 7.59 -4.87
C GLY A 41 -2.57 6.84 -5.36
N ALA A 42 -2.46 5.54 -5.63
CA ALA A 42 -3.55 4.74 -6.19
C ALA A 42 -4.37 4.04 -5.10
N TRP A 43 -5.69 4.21 -5.15
CA TRP A 43 -6.64 3.64 -4.21
C TRP A 43 -7.67 2.79 -4.94
N ALA A 44 -7.79 1.51 -4.58
CA ALA A 44 -8.90 0.68 -5.01
C ALA A 44 -10.15 1.02 -4.21
N LEU A 45 -11.27 1.19 -4.90
CA LEU A 45 -12.57 1.33 -4.26
C LEU A 45 -13.06 -0.03 -3.79
N HIS A 46 -13.36 -0.15 -2.50
CA HIS A 46 -14.02 -1.31 -1.92
C HIS A 46 -15.43 -0.90 -1.49
N ARG A 47 -16.43 -1.34 -2.27
CA ARG A 47 -17.85 -1.10 -2.01
C ARG A 47 -18.41 -2.11 -1.01
N LEU A 48 -19.17 -1.62 -0.04
CA LEU A 48 -19.80 -2.46 0.98
C LEU A 48 -21.18 -1.90 1.33
N VAL A 49 -22.20 -2.76 1.35
CA VAL A 49 -23.51 -2.40 1.91
C VAL A 49 -23.58 -2.98 3.32
N ARG A 50 -23.88 -2.14 4.32
CA ARG A 50 -24.10 -2.57 5.71
C ARG A 50 -25.33 -1.85 6.26
N ASP A 51 -26.27 -2.63 6.78
CA ASP A 51 -27.55 -2.13 7.32
C ASP A 51 -28.31 -1.21 6.34
N GLY A 52 -28.30 -1.58 5.05
CA GLY A 52 -28.94 -0.80 3.98
C GLY A 52 -28.21 0.51 3.61
N THR A 53 -27.06 0.79 4.23
CA THR A 53 -26.22 1.96 3.90
C THR A 53 -25.08 1.55 2.98
N ASP A 54 -24.92 2.30 1.89
CA ASP A 54 -23.80 2.16 0.95
C ASP A 54 -22.54 2.83 1.49
N TYR A 55 -21.48 2.05 1.64
CA TYR A 55 -20.16 2.52 2.02
C TYR A 55 -19.14 2.32 0.89
N VAL A 56 -18.16 3.21 0.87
CA VAL A 56 -16.93 3.11 0.10
C VAL A 56 -15.76 3.11 1.08
N LEU A 57 -14.86 2.15 0.91
CA LEU A 57 -13.61 2.07 1.62
C LEU A 57 -12.48 2.32 0.61
N PHE A 58 -11.46 3.09 1.01
CA PHE A 58 -10.30 3.38 0.19
C PHE A 58 -9.17 2.42 0.54
N HIS A 59 -8.94 1.46 -0.35
CA HIS A 59 -7.99 0.38 -0.18
C HIS A 59 -6.71 0.68 -0.96
N SER A 60 -5.60 0.91 -0.26
CA SER A 60 -4.33 1.31 -0.86
C SER A 60 -3.79 0.24 -1.81
N ALA A 61 -3.45 0.62 -3.03
CA ALA A 61 -2.86 -0.29 -4.01
C ALA A 61 -1.40 -0.66 -3.73
N SER A 62 -0.73 0.03 -2.78
CA SER A 62 0.67 -0.23 -2.43
C SER A 62 0.81 -1.44 -1.51
N TYR A 63 0.14 -1.41 -0.36
CA TYR A 63 0.30 -2.40 0.71
C TYR A 63 -1.02 -3.00 1.21
N GLY A 64 -2.13 -2.72 0.53
CA GLY A 64 -3.45 -3.28 0.82
C GLY A 64 -4.12 -2.76 2.09
N ARG A 65 -3.56 -1.72 2.71
CA ARG A 65 -4.12 -1.11 3.92
C ARG A 65 -5.26 -0.17 3.57
N TYR A 66 -6.12 0.07 4.55
CA TYR A 66 -7.30 0.90 4.40
C TYR A 66 -7.06 2.27 4.99
N LEU A 67 -7.55 3.29 4.32
CA LEU A 67 -7.59 4.62 4.87
C LEU A 67 -8.53 4.66 6.09
N THR A 68 -8.09 5.33 7.14
CA THR A 68 -8.92 5.67 8.31
C THR A 68 -8.52 7.03 8.86
N GLN A 69 -9.42 7.62 9.64
CA GLN A 69 -9.08 8.69 10.56
C GLN A 69 -8.83 8.12 11.95
N ILE A 70 -7.92 8.76 12.67
CA ILE A 70 -7.74 8.58 14.10
C ILE A 70 -7.70 9.94 14.78
N GLU A 71 -8.21 9.96 16.00
CA GLU A 71 -8.31 11.13 16.86
C GLU A 71 -7.05 11.26 17.71
N ASP A 72 -6.48 12.46 17.76
CA ASP A 72 -5.42 12.80 18.69
C ASP A 72 -6.08 13.19 20.01
N GLU A 73 -5.98 12.31 21.01
CA GLU A 73 -6.56 12.52 22.35
C GLU A 73 -6.02 13.79 23.01
N ASP A 74 -4.82 14.24 22.62
CA ASP A 74 -4.17 15.41 23.24
C ASP A 74 -4.56 16.75 22.58
N ASN A 75 -5.01 16.74 21.31
CA ASN A 75 -5.15 17.98 20.51
C ASN A 75 -6.51 18.15 19.81
N GLU A 76 -7.49 17.26 20.03
CA GLU A 76 -8.77 17.25 19.31
C GLU A 76 -8.60 17.34 17.77
N CYS A 77 -7.47 16.84 17.26
CA CYS A 77 -7.11 16.87 15.86
C CYS A 77 -7.28 15.48 15.26
N TYR A 78 -7.82 15.39 14.04
CA TYR A 78 -7.93 14.13 13.31
C TYR A 78 -6.77 14.01 12.32
N TYR A 79 -6.12 12.85 12.30
CA TYR A 79 -5.06 12.56 11.34
C TYR A 79 -5.38 11.32 10.51
N LEU A 80 -4.93 11.37 9.27
CA LEU A 80 -5.17 10.32 8.28
C LEU A 80 -4.04 9.30 8.34
N VAL A 81 -4.43 8.03 8.47
CA VAL A 81 -3.52 6.91 8.52
C VAL A 81 -4.05 5.73 7.71
N GLN A 82 -3.18 4.74 7.56
CA GLN A 82 -3.46 3.45 6.95
C GLN A 82 -3.56 2.39 8.04
N CYS A 83 -4.67 1.65 8.09
CA CYS A 83 -4.91 0.56 9.03
C CYS A 83 -5.16 -0.78 8.32
N THR A 84 -5.15 -1.87 9.07
CA THR A 84 -5.77 -3.12 8.61
C THR A 84 -7.29 -2.96 8.61
N TYR A 85 -8.00 -3.79 7.84
CA TYR A 85 -9.46 -3.86 7.92
C TYR A 85 -9.89 -5.20 8.49
N ASP A 86 -10.32 -5.14 9.75
CA ASP A 86 -10.79 -6.27 10.52
C ASP A 86 -12.29 -6.13 10.85
N SER A 87 -12.80 -7.01 11.71
CA SER A 87 -14.21 -7.02 12.12
C SER A 87 -14.65 -5.71 12.78
N GLU A 88 -15.90 -5.30 12.50
CA GLU A 88 -16.62 -4.20 13.17
C GLU A 88 -16.02 -2.77 13.10
N GLN A 89 -14.97 -2.57 12.29
CA GLN A 89 -14.32 -1.27 12.21
C GLN A 89 -15.15 -0.25 11.41
N VAL A 90 -15.74 0.74 12.09
CA VAL A 90 -16.54 1.82 11.46
C VAL A 90 -15.65 2.95 10.90
N SER A 91 -14.42 3.08 11.41
CA SER A 91 -13.51 4.19 11.06
C SER A 91 -13.02 4.17 9.61
N VAL A 92 -13.12 3.02 8.92
CA VAL A 92 -12.78 2.86 7.50
C VAL A 92 -14.00 3.03 6.57
N LEU A 93 -15.22 3.10 7.13
CA LEU A 93 -16.46 3.13 6.35
C LEU A 93 -16.83 4.56 5.98
N PHE A 94 -16.58 4.93 4.72
CA PHE A 94 -16.92 6.25 4.22
C PHE A 94 -18.19 6.23 3.37
N GLN A 95 -18.87 7.37 3.30
CA GLN A 95 -19.92 7.64 2.33
C GLN A 95 -19.42 8.74 1.40
N ALA A 96 -19.76 8.64 0.11
CA ALA A 96 -19.45 9.66 -0.87
C ALA A 96 -20.76 10.23 -1.42
N ARG A 97 -20.95 11.55 -1.29
CA ARG A 97 -22.09 12.28 -1.84
C ARG A 97 -21.60 13.36 -2.78
N ARG A 98 -22.43 13.75 -3.75
CA ARG A 98 -22.11 14.93 -4.58
C ARG A 98 -22.15 16.20 -3.74
N ALA A 99 -21.28 17.14 -4.05
CA ALA A 99 -21.38 18.49 -3.52
C ALA A 99 -22.67 19.17 -4.02
N GLU A 100 -23.26 20.04 -3.19
CA GLU A 100 -24.51 20.75 -3.49
C GLU A 100 -24.25 22.15 -4.08
N ASP A 101 -23.07 22.35 -4.66
CA ASP A 101 -22.61 23.62 -5.25
C ASP A 101 -22.71 23.63 -6.80
N GLY A 102 -23.19 22.53 -7.38
CA GLY A 102 -23.27 22.35 -8.84
C GLY A 102 -21.98 21.84 -9.49
N SER A 103 -20.92 21.59 -8.71
CA SER A 103 -19.73 20.88 -9.19
C SER A 103 -19.98 19.37 -9.31
N ASP A 104 -19.10 18.68 -10.04
CA ASP A 104 -19.09 17.21 -10.11
C ASP A 104 -18.27 16.57 -8.96
N ASP A 105 -17.82 17.39 -8.01
CA ASP A 105 -17.01 16.95 -6.89
C ASP A 105 -17.83 16.19 -5.87
N ILE A 106 -17.12 15.44 -5.03
CA ILE A 106 -17.73 14.70 -3.94
C ILE A 106 -17.30 15.27 -2.60
N ILE A 107 -18.20 15.14 -1.64
CA ILE A 107 -17.87 15.19 -0.22
C ILE A 107 -17.80 13.76 0.29
N ILE A 108 -16.72 13.46 0.99
CA ILE A 108 -16.51 12.15 1.61
C ILE A 108 -16.70 12.30 3.11
N SER A 109 -17.48 11.42 3.72
CA SER A 109 -17.81 11.49 5.14
C SER A 109 -17.69 10.14 5.82
N ASN A 110 -17.44 10.15 7.12
CA ASN A 110 -17.43 8.98 7.97
C ASN A 110 -18.48 9.17 9.09
N ARG A 111 -19.25 8.13 9.40
CA ARG A 111 -20.30 8.21 10.43
C ARG A 111 -19.77 8.63 11.81
N ARG A 112 -18.54 8.26 12.16
CA ARG A 112 -17.92 8.58 13.44
C ARG A 112 -17.34 10.00 13.46
N PHE A 113 -16.72 10.43 12.36
CA PHE A 113 -15.91 11.65 12.33
C PHE A 113 -16.54 12.82 11.57
N GLY A 114 -17.68 12.60 10.90
CA GLY A 114 -18.30 13.60 10.02
C GLY A 114 -17.61 13.68 8.67
N ASP A 115 -17.70 14.83 8.01
CA ASP A 115 -17.07 15.05 6.70
C ASP A 115 -15.54 15.03 6.85
N TRP A 116 -14.86 14.37 5.90
CA TRP A 116 -13.50 13.87 6.09
C TRP A 116 -12.50 15.01 6.32
N CYS A 117 -12.59 16.10 5.58
CA CYS A 117 -11.74 17.27 5.78
C CYS A 117 -12.57 18.55 5.67
N HIS A 118 -12.15 19.59 6.40
CA HIS A 118 -12.76 20.91 6.37
C HIS A 118 -11.70 21.96 6.06
N ASP A 119 -12.10 23.03 5.38
CA ASP A 119 -11.29 24.22 5.28
C ASP A 119 -11.21 24.98 6.63
N ASN A 120 -10.52 26.13 6.62
CA ASN A 120 -10.35 26.95 7.82
C ASN A 120 -11.67 27.55 8.34
N GLU A 121 -12.74 27.52 7.53
CA GLU A 121 -14.06 28.05 7.85
C GLU A 121 -15.03 26.94 8.30
N GLY A 122 -14.57 25.69 8.32
CA GLY A 122 -15.38 24.53 8.69
C GLY A 122 -16.24 23.99 7.53
N THR A 123 -15.95 24.40 6.29
CA THR A 123 -16.64 23.90 5.09
C THR A 123 -16.03 22.57 4.65
N PRO A 124 -16.84 21.53 4.37
CA PRO A 124 -16.34 20.26 3.86
C PRO A 124 -15.53 20.44 2.57
N MET A 125 -14.36 19.81 2.52
CA MET A 125 -13.46 19.85 1.36
C MET A 125 -13.99 19.01 0.19
N HIS A 126 -13.70 19.48 -1.02
CA HIS A 126 -14.12 18.88 -2.26
C HIS A 126 -13.09 17.91 -2.81
N TRP A 127 -13.56 16.72 -3.19
CA TRP A 127 -12.74 15.68 -3.75
C TRP A 127 -13.11 15.39 -5.19
N VAL A 128 -12.10 15.22 -6.02
CA VAL A 128 -12.23 14.72 -7.38
C VAL A 128 -11.70 13.29 -7.42
N VAL A 129 -12.51 12.41 -8.01
CA VAL A 129 -12.18 10.99 -8.18
C VAL A 129 -11.80 10.77 -9.63
N GLU A 130 -10.52 10.55 -9.88
CA GLU A 130 -10.00 10.27 -11.21
C GLU A 130 -9.79 8.76 -11.38
N ALA A 131 -10.43 8.15 -12.37
CA ALA A 131 -10.27 6.72 -12.62
C ALA A 131 -8.86 6.40 -13.15
N ILE A 132 -8.23 5.38 -12.58
CA ILE A 132 -6.96 4.83 -13.06
C ILE A 132 -7.27 3.63 -13.98
N PRO A 133 -6.82 3.66 -15.24
CA PRO A 133 -6.97 2.52 -16.14
C PRO A 133 -6.33 1.25 -15.57
N ARG A 134 -6.94 0.11 -15.87
CA ARG A 134 -6.37 -1.19 -15.48
C ARG A 134 -5.18 -1.51 -16.37
N ARG A 135 -4.10 -2.02 -15.77
CA ARG A 135 -2.96 -2.57 -16.50
C ARG A 135 -3.35 -3.95 -17.05
N GLN A 136 -2.93 -4.23 -18.29
CA GLN A 136 -3.22 -5.52 -18.96
C GLN A 136 -2.34 -6.66 -18.47
N LEU A 137 -1.14 -6.33 -18.00
CA LEU A 137 -0.15 -7.28 -17.49
C LEU A 137 0.32 -6.83 -16.11
N PRO A 138 0.69 -7.76 -15.22
CA PRO A 138 1.38 -7.42 -13.98
C PRO A 138 2.60 -6.53 -14.26
N PRO A 139 2.84 -5.49 -13.46
CA PRO A 139 4.05 -4.68 -13.59
C PRO A 139 5.30 -5.51 -13.26
N GLU A 140 6.42 -5.12 -13.84
CA GLU A 140 7.71 -5.70 -13.48
C GLU A 140 8.09 -5.30 -12.05
N LEU A 141 8.65 -6.25 -11.30
CA LEU A 141 9.09 -5.97 -9.94
C LEU A 141 10.35 -5.08 -9.95
N PRO A 142 10.50 -4.17 -8.98
CA PRO A 142 11.74 -3.45 -8.76
C PRO A 142 12.92 -4.42 -8.62
N VAL A 143 13.91 -4.26 -9.49
CA VAL A 143 15.16 -5.03 -9.40
C VAL A 143 15.97 -4.46 -8.24
N PRO A 144 16.43 -5.28 -7.28
CA PRO A 144 17.25 -4.79 -6.19
C PRO A 144 18.53 -4.18 -6.76
N PRO A 145 19.01 -3.04 -6.22
CA PRO A 145 20.25 -2.44 -6.68
C PRO A 145 21.42 -3.41 -6.49
N ASP A 146 22.37 -3.38 -7.42
CA ASP A 146 23.58 -4.21 -7.33
C ASP A 146 24.28 -3.96 -5.99
N PRO A 147 24.83 -5.02 -5.35
CA PRO A 147 25.63 -4.85 -4.16
C PRO A 147 26.77 -3.87 -4.46
N ILE A 148 26.84 -2.76 -3.72
CA ILE A 148 27.96 -1.83 -3.84
C ILE A 148 29.24 -2.63 -3.54
N PRO A 149 30.20 -2.73 -4.48
CA PRO A 149 31.42 -3.48 -4.23
C PRO A 149 32.13 -2.90 -3.00
N PRO A 150 32.69 -3.74 -2.11
CA PRO A 150 33.43 -3.24 -0.98
C PRO A 150 34.55 -2.32 -1.47
N PRO A 151 34.85 -1.21 -0.75
CA PRO A 151 35.92 -0.32 -1.15
C PRO A 151 37.22 -1.15 -1.30
N PRO A 152 38.02 -0.92 -2.35
CA PRO A 152 39.25 -1.66 -2.54
C PRO A 152 40.13 -1.49 -1.30
N VAL A 153 40.55 -2.61 -0.71
CA VAL A 153 41.53 -2.62 0.37
C VAL A 153 42.87 -2.21 -0.23
N VAL A 154 43.12 -0.91 -0.32
CA VAL A 154 44.40 -0.38 -0.76
C VAL A 154 45.42 -0.59 0.36
N GLY A 155 46.12 -1.72 0.31
CA GLY A 155 47.33 -1.96 1.08
C GLY A 155 48.45 -1.05 0.58
N GLY A 156 48.48 0.19 1.05
CA GLY A 156 49.53 1.16 0.76
C GLY A 156 49.90 2.00 1.99
N PRO A 157 51.16 2.44 2.13
CA PRO A 157 51.60 3.15 3.32
C PRO A 157 50.87 4.49 3.46
N ILE A 158 50.35 4.73 4.66
CA ILE A 158 49.51 5.88 5.03
C ILE A 158 50.28 7.19 4.85
N ARG A 159 50.01 7.94 3.76
CA ARG A 159 50.28 9.38 3.72
C ARG A 159 49.01 10.14 4.08
N ARG A 160 49.00 10.73 5.28
CA ARG A 160 47.92 11.59 5.78
C ARG A 160 47.70 12.78 4.85
N ARG A 161 46.66 12.72 4.01
CA ARG A 161 45.91 13.90 3.55
C ARG A 161 44.45 13.70 3.92
N ARG A 162 44.02 14.38 4.98
CA ARG A 162 42.60 14.47 5.36
C ARG A 162 41.88 15.33 4.32
N ARG A 163 41.13 14.69 3.42
CA ARG A 163 39.91 15.25 2.84
C ARG A 163 38.79 14.35 3.36
N GLY A 164 37.89 14.93 4.15
CA GLY A 164 36.86 14.20 4.88
C GLY A 164 35.92 13.47 3.94
N VAL A 165 36.15 12.17 3.77
CA VAL A 165 35.08 11.24 3.45
C VAL A 165 34.57 10.78 4.81
N GLN A 166 33.44 11.34 5.25
CA GLN A 166 32.70 10.76 6.37
C GLN A 166 32.44 9.29 6.01
N PRO A 167 32.80 8.31 6.86
CA PRO A 167 32.28 6.97 6.71
C PRO A 167 30.75 7.10 6.72
N GLN A 168 30.10 6.74 5.61
CA GLN A 168 28.64 6.60 5.63
C GLN A 168 28.33 5.66 6.80
N ALA A 169 27.52 6.14 7.74
CA ALA A 169 27.01 5.28 8.80
C ALA A 169 26.41 4.03 8.13
N PRO A 170 26.58 2.82 8.70
CA PRO A 170 25.93 1.63 8.16
C PRO A 170 24.45 1.97 8.00
N GLN A 171 23.94 1.97 6.77
CA GLN A 171 22.51 2.13 6.56
C GLN A 171 21.83 1.07 7.43
N ALA A 172 20.96 1.49 8.34
CA ALA A 172 20.24 0.56 9.19
C ALA A 172 19.44 -0.37 8.27
N VAL A 173 19.89 -1.62 8.16
CA VAL A 173 19.21 -2.62 7.34
C VAL A 173 17.94 -2.99 8.10
N LEU A 174 16.80 -2.46 7.66
CA LEU A 174 15.50 -2.78 8.21
C LEU A 174 15.32 -4.29 8.28
N ARG A 175 14.80 -4.79 9.39
CA ARG A 175 14.46 -6.21 9.56
C ARG A 175 13.02 -6.34 9.96
N ARG A 176 12.30 -7.27 9.35
CA ARG A 176 10.93 -7.58 9.75
C ARG A 176 10.65 -9.07 9.74
N THR A 177 9.64 -9.46 10.49
CA THR A 177 9.05 -10.79 10.39
C THR A 177 8.05 -10.81 9.25
N ILE A 178 8.10 -11.84 8.40
CA ILE A 178 7.08 -12.09 7.40
C ILE A 178 6.28 -13.30 7.86
N LEU A 179 4.98 -13.11 8.10
CA LEU A 179 4.06 -14.22 8.21
C LEU A 179 3.56 -14.53 6.82
N TYR A 180 3.65 -15.79 6.39
CA TYR A 180 3.15 -16.19 5.09
C TYR A 180 2.31 -17.46 5.13
N VAL A 181 1.37 -17.56 4.19
CA VAL A 181 0.56 -18.77 3.97
C VAL A 181 0.41 -18.98 2.47
N ARG A 182 0.43 -20.23 2.03
CA ARG A 182 0.15 -20.58 0.64
C ARG A 182 -1.35 -20.81 0.47
N ALA A 183 -1.96 -20.15 -0.50
CA ALA A 183 -3.35 -20.41 -0.87
C ALA A 183 -3.44 -21.50 -1.93
N ASP A 184 -4.63 -22.06 -2.09
CA ASP A 184 -4.98 -22.89 -3.23
C ASP A 184 -5.15 -22.05 -4.52
N ASP A 185 -5.44 -22.71 -5.62
CA ASP A 185 -5.59 -22.07 -6.93
C ASP A 185 -6.78 -21.10 -7.01
N GLN A 186 -7.76 -21.24 -6.09
CA GLN A 186 -8.92 -20.37 -5.96
C GLN A 186 -8.68 -19.25 -4.92
N GLY A 187 -7.48 -19.17 -4.34
CA GLY A 187 -7.10 -18.13 -3.40
C GLY A 187 -7.59 -18.39 -1.98
N ASN A 188 -8.12 -19.58 -1.68
CA ASN A 188 -8.49 -19.94 -0.31
C ASN A 188 -7.25 -20.40 0.45
N PHE A 189 -7.15 -19.97 1.71
CA PHE A 189 -6.08 -20.38 2.61
C PHE A 189 -6.63 -20.56 4.02
N ASN A 190 -5.97 -21.40 4.83
CA ASN A 190 -6.34 -21.57 6.22
C ASN A 190 -5.64 -20.51 7.09
N PRO A 191 -6.37 -19.60 7.76
CA PRO A 191 -5.77 -18.57 8.62
C PRO A 191 -5.05 -19.11 9.85
N LEU A 192 -5.09 -20.41 10.13
CA LEU A 192 -4.34 -21.05 11.22
C LEU A 192 -2.99 -21.63 10.77
N GLN A 193 -2.69 -21.62 9.47
CA GLN A 193 -1.51 -22.27 8.89
C GLN A 193 -0.41 -21.27 8.49
N TRP A 194 -0.38 -20.10 9.13
CA TRP A 194 0.70 -19.13 8.91
C TRP A 194 2.05 -19.72 9.31
N ARG A 195 2.99 -19.66 8.37
CA ARG A 195 4.42 -19.91 8.58
C ARG A 195 5.13 -18.58 8.80
N MET A 196 6.31 -18.63 9.39
CA MET A 196 7.10 -17.45 9.71
C MET A 196 8.45 -17.50 9.01
N LEU A 197 8.76 -16.47 8.24
CA LEU A 197 10.11 -16.16 7.79
C LEU A 197 10.69 -15.09 8.72
N LEU A 198 11.64 -15.52 9.55
CA LEU A 198 12.27 -14.67 10.57
C LEU A 198 13.28 -13.71 9.95
N GLN A 199 13.25 -12.46 10.41
CA GLN A 199 14.27 -11.44 10.11
C GLN A 199 14.55 -11.25 8.60
N PHE A 200 13.51 -11.15 7.79
CA PHE A 200 13.65 -10.68 6.41
C PHE A 200 14.36 -9.33 6.40
N LYS A 201 15.41 -9.19 5.57
CA LYS A 201 16.31 -8.03 5.56
C LYS A 201 16.02 -7.14 4.35
N GLY A 202 15.90 -5.86 4.61
CA GLY A 202 15.66 -4.84 3.59
C GLY A 202 14.19 -4.71 3.20
N GLN A 203 13.98 -4.14 2.02
CA GLN A 203 12.66 -3.79 1.49
C GLN A 203 12.37 -4.41 0.13
N SER A 204 13.33 -5.14 -0.46
CA SER A 204 13.15 -5.61 -1.85
C SER A 204 12.07 -6.68 -1.95
N VAL A 205 10.99 -6.38 -2.68
CA VAL A 205 9.92 -7.37 -2.95
C VAL A 205 10.42 -8.53 -3.78
N PHE A 206 11.38 -8.28 -4.68
CA PHE A 206 12.05 -9.31 -5.45
C PHE A 206 12.82 -10.29 -4.56
N ASN A 207 13.61 -9.78 -3.60
CA ASN A 207 14.31 -10.63 -2.64
C ASN A 207 13.34 -11.40 -1.75
N LEU A 208 12.24 -10.77 -1.31
CA LEU A 208 11.19 -11.46 -0.56
C LEU A 208 10.61 -12.62 -1.37
N ARG A 209 10.30 -12.40 -2.66
CA ARG A 209 9.77 -13.43 -3.56
C ARG A 209 10.75 -14.58 -3.71
N ARG A 210 12.04 -14.30 -3.88
CA ARG A 210 13.08 -15.33 -3.95
C ARG A 210 13.13 -16.16 -2.66
N ASP A 211 13.16 -15.50 -1.51
CA ASP A 211 13.31 -16.17 -0.22
C ASP A 211 12.07 -17.03 0.09
N LEU A 212 10.86 -16.53 -0.18
CA LEU A 212 9.63 -17.31 -0.03
C LEU A 212 9.52 -18.46 -1.05
N ALA A 213 9.98 -18.27 -2.30
CA ALA A 213 10.03 -19.36 -3.27
C ALA A 213 10.95 -20.48 -2.78
N ALA A 214 12.10 -20.16 -2.17
CA ALA A 214 12.99 -21.15 -1.58
C ALA A 214 12.33 -21.90 -0.40
N GLU A 215 11.66 -21.18 0.49
CA GLU A 215 10.90 -21.76 1.63
C GLU A 215 9.74 -22.69 1.20
N LEU A 216 9.26 -22.53 -0.03
CA LEU A 216 8.21 -23.33 -0.65
C LEU A 216 8.75 -24.44 -1.58
N GLY A 217 10.07 -24.57 -1.74
CA GLY A 217 10.69 -25.58 -2.62
C GLY A 217 10.68 -25.20 -4.11
N GLU A 218 10.45 -23.93 -4.44
CA GLU A 218 10.32 -23.39 -5.81
C GLU A 218 11.48 -22.45 -6.19
N ALA A 219 12.65 -22.59 -5.54
CA ALA A 219 13.81 -21.72 -5.75
C ALA A 219 14.28 -21.62 -7.22
N ASN A 220 14.03 -22.65 -8.03
CA ASN A 220 14.43 -22.71 -9.43
C ASN A 220 13.56 -21.83 -10.35
N ASN A 221 12.41 -21.36 -9.89
CA ASN A 221 11.54 -20.47 -10.64
C ASN A 221 10.85 -19.47 -9.72
N VAL A 222 11.55 -18.41 -9.30
CA VAL A 222 11.00 -17.38 -8.39
C VAL A 222 9.72 -16.70 -8.94
N LEU A 223 9.47 -16.77 -10.25
CA LEU A 223 8.28 -16.21 -10.89
C LEU A 223 7.04 -17.12 -10.79
N SER A 224 7.18 -18.37 -10.32
CA SER A 224 6.07 -19.32 -10.16
C SER A 224 5.11 -18.95 -9.03
N ILE A 225 5.50 -18.05 -8.13
CA ILE A 225 4.65 -17.56 -7.04
C ILE A 225 4.31 -16.09 -7.20
N THR A 226 3.13 -15.66 -6.78
CA THR A 226 2.73 -14.25 -6.71
C THR A 226 2.45 -13.88 -5.26
N LEU A 227 3.05 -12.79 -4.78
CA LEU A 227 2.92 -12.34 -3.40
C LEU A 227 1.79 -11.33 -3.26
N CYS A 228 0.90 -11.54 -2.31
CA CYS A 228 -0.16 -10.59 -1.98
C CYS A 228 -0.07 -10.17 -0.51
N ALA A 229 -0.12 -8.87 -0.23
CA ALA A 229 -0.32 -8.36 1.11
C ALA A 229 -1.72 -8.69 1.62
N TRP A 230 -1.81 -9.10 2.88
CA TRP A 230 -3.07 -9.32 3.58
C TRP A 230 -3.16 -8.39 4.79
N ALA A 231 -3.94 -7.33 4.66
CA ALA A 231 -4.05 -6.27 5.66
C ALA A 231 -5.38 -6.35 6.43
N GLY A 232 -5.59 -7.46 7.14
CA GLY A 232 -6.76 -7.67 7.99
C GLY A 232 -7.75 -8.68 7.41
N SER A 233 -8.56 -9.26 8.29
CA SER A 233 -9.48 -10.37 8.00
C SER A 233 -10.62 -10.03 7.02
N ASN A 234 -11.03 -8.76 6.95
CA ASN A 234 -11.95 -8.24 5.95
C ASN A 234 -11.23 -7.52 4.80
N GLY A 235 -9.90 -7.47 4.85
CA GLY A 235 -9.05 -6.86 3.83
C GLY A 235 -9.02 -7.68 2.54
N ARG A 236 -8.79 -6.99 1.43
CA ARG A 236 -8.66 -7.63 0.12
C ARG A 236 -7.18 -7.94 -0.12
N LEU A 237 -6.90 -9.02 -0.83
CA LEU A 237 -5.53 -9.32 -1.24
C LEU A 237 -5.03 -8.24 -2.19
N THR A 238 -3.84 -7.71 -1.91
CA THR A 238 -3.20 -6.70 -2.75
C THR A 238 -1.89 -7.24 -3.30
N PRO A 239 -1.73 -7.32 -4.63
CA PRO A 239 -0.49 -7.82 -5.19
C PRO A 239 0.69 -6.91 -4.82
N LEU A 240 1.76 -7.50 -4.30
CA LEU A 240 2.98 -6.77 -4.00
C LEU A 240 3.83 -6.61 -5.26
N VAL A 241 3.81 -5.39 -5.78
CA VAL A 241 4.50 -4.99 -7.00
C VAL A 241 5.51 -3.86 -6.80
N ILE A 242 5.63 -3.39 -5.56
CA ILE A 242 6.64 -2.42 -5.12
C ILE A 242 7.38 -2.97 -3.91
N ASP A 243 8.51 -2.35 -3.58
CA ASP A 243 9.27 -2.67 -2.38
C ASP A 243 8.44 -2.47 -1.10
N LEU A 244 8.74 -3.29 -0.10
CA LEU A 244 8.04 -3.35 1.17
C LEU A 244 8.17 -2.02 1.94
N PRO A 245 7.21 -1.70 2.84
CA PRO A 245 7.22 -0.44 3.57
C PRO A 245 8.51 -0.14 4.32
N SER A 246 8.89 1.13 4.51
CA SER A 246 10.10 1.53 5.23
C SER A 246 9.97 1.43 6.77
N ASN A 247 9.59 0.25 7.27
CA ASN A 247 9.41 -0.05 8.69
C ASN A 247 9.91 -1.47 9.04
N GLU A 248 9.85 -1.82 10.33
CA GLU A 248 10.21 -3.15 10.86
C GLU A 248 8.98 -3.96 11.31
N LYS A 249 7.77 -3.49 10.96
CA LYS A 249 6.51 -4.13 11.36
C LYS A 249 6.31 -5.45 10.64
N THR A 250 5.74 -6.42 11.35
CA THR A 250 5.36 -7.71 10.77
C THR A 250 4.41 -7.51 9.60
N MET A 251 4.66 -8.22 8.50
CA MET A 251 3.83 -8.17 7.31
C MET A 251 3.27 -9.55 7.00
N ASN A 252 1.98 -9.62 6.70
CA ASN A 252 1.28 -10.86 6.36
C ASN A 252 1.15 -10.98 4.85
N ILE A 253 1.63 -12.10 4.30
CA ILE A 253 1.72 -12.38 2.87
C ILE A 253 0.96 -13.66 2.53
N VAL A 254 -0.01 -13.55 1.64
CA VAL A 254 -0.61 -14.72 1.00
C VAL A 254 0.14 -14.99 -0.30
N VAL A 255 0.61 -16.23 -0.45
CA VAL A 255 1.35 -16.68 -1.62
C VAL A 255 0.39 -17.44 -2.53
N LEU A 256 0.20 -16.93 -3.75
CA LEU A 256 -0.57 -17.55 -4.82
C LEU A 256 0.38 -18.25 -5.80
N THR A 257 -0.09 -19.32 -6.44
CA THR A 257 0.61 -19.87 -7.62
C THR A 257 0.39 -18.92 -8.79
N THR A 258 1.45 -18.45 -9.44
CA THR A 258 1.36 -17.59 -10.61
C THR A 258 0.61 -18.30 -11.74
N GLY A 259 -0.38 -17.61 -12.32
CA GLY A 259 -1.23 -18.16 -13.37
C GLY A 259 -2.42 -18.99 -12.86
N SER A 260 -2.58 -19.18 -11.54
CA SER A 260 -3.80 -19.73 -10.98
C SER A 260 -5.01 -18.79 -11.22
N PRO A 261 -6.25 -19.30 -11.17
CA PRO A 261 -7.45 -18.48 -11.24
C PRO A 261 -7.42 -17.27 -10.29
N ALA A 262 -7.07 -17.47 -9.02
CA ALA A 262 -6.96 -16.36 -8.06
C ALA A 262 -5.90 -15.33 -8.44
N ALA A 263 -4.76 -15.77 -8.99
CA ALA A 263 -3.73 -14.84 -9.45
C ALA A 263 -4.18 -14.04 -10.70
N GLN A 264 -5.00 -14.63 -11.56
CA GLN A 264 -5.54 -13.96 -12.76
C GLN A 264 -6.62 -12.92 -12.42
N GLU A 265 -7.28 -13.03 -11.27
CA GLU A 265 -8.25 -12.04 -10.79
C GLU A 265 -7.61 -10.76 -10.20
N LEU A 266 -6.29 -10.77 -9.98
CA LEU A 266 -5.58 -9.61 -9.45
C LEU A 266 -5.65 -8.43 -10.44
N VAL A 267 -5.98 -7.24 -9.91
CA VAL A 267 -6.10 -6.01 -10.69
C VAL A 267 -4.93 -5.10 -10.35
N TYR A 268 -4.29 -4.56 -11.39
CA TYR A 268 -3.14 -3.67 -11.26
C TYR A 268 -3.49 -2.28 -11.82
N PRO A 269 -3.26 -1.18 -11.07
CA PRO A 269 -3.46 0.16 -11.60
C PRO A 269 -2.35 0.52 -12.60
N ASN A 270 -2.72 1.10 -13.73
CA ASN A 270 -1.76 1.71 -14.66
C ASN A 270 -1.50 3.17 -14.25
N VAL A 271 -0.68 3.37 -13.23
CA VAL A 271 -0.38 4.71 -12.68
C VAL A 271 0.44 5.60 -13.62
N ASP A 272 1.03 5.01 -14.66
CA ASP A 272 1.77 5.71 -15.71
C ASP A 272 0.86 6.13 -16.89
N ALA A 273 -0.44 5.79 -16.84
CA ALA A 273 -1.39 6.19 -17.86
C ALA A 273 -1.53 7.73 -17.88
N ALA A 274 -1.39 8.30 -19.09
CA ALA A 274 -1.62 9.71 -19.36
C ALA A 274 -3.12 10.04 -19.32
#